data_AF-A0A0E9LTB8-F1
#
_entry.id   AF-A0A0E9LTB8-F1
#
_cell.length_a   1.000
_cell.length_b   1.000
_cell.length_c   1.000
_cell.angle_alpha   90.00
_cell.angle_beta   90.00
_cell.angle_gamma   90.00
#
_symmetry.space_group_name_H-M   'P 1'
#
loop_
_entity.id
_entity.type
_entity.pdbx_description
1 polymer ?
#
loop_
_entity_poly.entity_id
_entity_poly.type
_entity_poly.pdbx_seq_one_letter_code
_entity_poly.pdbx_strand_id
1 'polypeptide(L)'
;MRRRHHKVVARFLQWGLSLAALAYITWRLIQFKDWELFFDTLYHQRWPLTGLLCLQLMLAVINIALESAKWRQLSGAIVHQSWHNTLYQVVKGIQTGMITPARAGEPVVKGLLLRSGLRTKGFLLSATGSIIQNVVLMLGGLAGIILTQNLTAADNTIFANLQKGILEYSLITTLQSPSWPSSCTSWPAYLRAGPSSGNYWPISGPLVNWA
;
A
#
# COMPACT_ATOMS: atom_id res chain seq x y z
N MET A 1 -28.53 1.17 -19.45
CA MET A 1 -28.26 0.60 -18.11
C MET A 1 -26.80 0.12 -17.88
N ARG A 2 -26.18 -0.63 -18.82
CA ARG A 2 -24.85 -1.29 -18.71
C ARG A 2 -23.78 -0.63 -17.79
N ARG A 3 -23.49 0.68 -17.94
CA ARG A 3 -22.53 1.43 -17.10
C ARG A 3 -22.75 1.36 -15.57
N ARG A 4 -23.97 1.06 -15.08
CA ARG A 4 -24.25 0.99 -13.63
C ARG A 4 -23.73 -0.31 -12.99
N HIS A 5 -23.79 -1.44 -13.70
CA HIS A 5 -23.43 -2.75 -13.15
C HIS A 5 -21.92 -2.90 -12.92
N HIS A 6 -21.08 -2.45 -13.84
CA HIS A 6 -19.62 -2.48 -13.67
C HIS A 6 -19.17 -1.71 -12.40
N LYS A 7 -19.82 -0.59 -12.07
CA LYS A 7 -19.57 0.19 -10.83
C LYS A 7 -20.15 -0.46 -9.55
N VAL A 8 -20.96 -1.50 -9.67
CA VAL A 8 -21.43 -2.32 -8.54
C VAL A 8 -20.50 -3.51 -8.35
N VAL A 9 -20.21 -4.26 -9.42
CA VAL A 9 -19.27 -5.39 -9.41
C VAL A 9 -17.88 -4.98 -8.93
N ALA A 10 -17.33 -3.87 -9.43
CA ALA A 10 -16.02 -3.38 -9.00
C ALA A 10 -15.98 -3.02 -7.50
N ARG A 11 -17.08 -2.53 -6.93
CA ARG A 11 -17.17 -2.29 -5.48
C ARG A 11 -17.26 -3.59 -4.71
N PHE A 12 -18.08 -4.55 -5.12
CA PHE A 12 -18.15 -5.86 -4.47
C PHE A 12 -16.80 -6.61 -4.49
N LEU A 13 -16.06 -6.56 -5.61
CA LEU A 13 -14.70 -7.06 -5.69
C LEU A 13 -13.77 -6.36 -4.69
N GLN A 14 -13.85 -5.04 -4.57
CA GLN A 14 -13.03 -4.26 -3.64
C GLN A 14 -13.33 -4.60 -2.17
N TRP A 15 -14.61 -4.64 -1.78
CA TRP A 15 -15.02 -5.05 -0.42
C TRP A 15 -14.62 -6.49 -0.12
N GLY A 16 -14.82 -7.41 -1.08
CA GLY A 16 -14.41 -8.81 -0.96
C GLY A 16 -12.91 -8.98 -0.78
N LEU A 17 -12.09 -8.24 -1.54
CA LEU A 17 -10.64 -8.24 -1.40
C LEU A 17 -10.19 -7.68 -0.04
N SER A 18 -10.80 -6.59 0.44
CA SER A 18 -10.52 -6.05 1.77
C SER A 18 -10.91 -7.01 2.90
N LEU A 19 -12.06 -7.71 2.78
CA LEU A 19 -12.49 -8.72 3.75
C LEU A 19 -11.57 -9.96 3.73
N ALA A 20 -11.16 -10.43 2.55
CA ALA A 20 -10.22 -11.54 2.42
C ALA A 20 -8.84 -11.19 2.99
N ALA A 21 -8.34 -9.98 2.75
CA ALA A 21 -7.10 -9.48 3.32
C ALA A 21 -7.18 -9.37 4.86
N LEU A 22 -8.27 -8.84 5.40
CA LEU A 22 -8.51 -8.79 6.84
C LEU A 22 -8.57 -10.21 7.45
N ALA A 23 -9.33 -11.13 6.85
CA ALA A 23 -9.43 -12.51 7.31
C ALA A 23 -8.07 -13.23 7.31
N TYR A 24 -7.25 -13.02 6.26
CA TYR A 24 -5.89 -13.55 6.19
C TYR A 24 -4.98 -12.96 7.26
N ILE A 25 -5.02 -11.64 7.49
CA ILE A 25 -4.24 -10.96 8.54
C ILE A 25 -4.66 -11.47 9.93
N THR A 26 -5.96 -11.56 10.21
CA THR A 26 -6.48 -12.10 11.48
C THR A 26 -6.08 -13.56 11.69
N TRP A 27 -6.20 -14.41 10.67
CA TRP A 27 -5.73 -15.80 10.73
C TRP A 27 -4.22 -15.87 10.99
N ARG A 28 -3.42 -15.04 10.31
CA ARG A 28 -1.96 -14.98 10.50
C ARG A 28 -1.56 -14.47 11.89
N LEU A 29 -2.33 -13.56 12.50
CA LEU A 29 -2.14 -13.10 13.87
C LEU A 29 -2.52 -14.18 14.90
N ILE A 30 -3.62 -14.91 14.70
CA ILE A 30 -4.03 -16.00 15.61
C ILE A 30 -3.03 -17.17 15.55
N GLN A 31 -2.42 -17.42 14.39
CA GLN A 31 -1.36 -18.43 14.21
C GLN A 31 0.04 -17.97 14.62
N PHE A 32 0.20 -16.71 15.08
CA PHE A 32 1.47 -16.24 15.64
C PHE A 32 1.67 -16.85 17.02
N LYS A 33 2.77 -17.60 17.23
CA LYS A 33 2.98 -18.36 18.47
C LYS A 33 3.62 -17.52 19.57
N ASP A 34 4.43 -16.54 19.20
CA ASP A 34 5.32 -15.81 20.10
C ASP A 34 4.62 -14.61 20.77
N TRP A 35 3.30 -14.69 20.99
CA TRP A 35 2.51 -13.64 21.66
C TRP A 35 3.01 -13.36 23.07
N GLU A 36 3.38 -14.38 23.84
CA GLU A 36 3.90 -14.22 25.20
C GLU A 36 5.23 -13.45 25.19
N LEU A 37 6.16 -13.81 24.29
CA LEU A 37 7.44 -13.12 24.11
C LEU A 37 7.24 -11.68 23.62
N PHE A 38 6.25 -11.42 22.76
CA PHE A 38 5.88 -10.08 22.33
C PHE A 38 5.37 -9.23 23.51
N PHE A 39 4.44 -9.73 24.31
CA PHE A 39 3.91 -8.98 25.48
C PHE A 39 4.96 -8.80 26.58
N ASP A 40 5.81 -9.80 26.82
CA ASP A 40 6.94 -9.68 27.76
C ASP A 40 7.94 -8.61 27.30
N THR A 41 8.28 -8.59 26.00
CA THR A 41 9.14 -7.55 25.40
C THR A 41 8.53 -6.16 25.57
N LEU A 42 7.21 -6.00 25.33
CA LEU A 42 6.49 -4.74 25.56
C LEU A 42 6.54 -4.30 27.02
N TYR A 43 6.41 -5.24 27.96
CA TYR A 43 6.43 -4.95 29.40
C TYR A 43 7.83 -4.53 29.88
N HIS A 44 8.87 -5.29 29.51
CA HIS A 44 10.25 -4.99 29.86
C HIS A 44 10.79 -3.73 29.17
N GLN A 45 10.42 -3.47 27.90
CA GLN A 45 10.85 -2.27 27.15
C GLN A 45 9.88 -1.08 27.25
N ARG A 46 8.99 -1.07 28.24
CA ARG A 46 7.96 -0.02 28.43
C ARG A 46 8.50 1.41 28.42
N TRP A 47 9.70 1.66 28.94
CA TRP A 47 10.30 2.99 29.00
C TRP A 47 10.80 3.49 27.62
N PRO A 48 11.69 2.76 26.90
CA PRO A 48 11.99 3.06 25.49
C PRO A 48 10.74 3.21 24.61
N LEU A 49 9.78 2.31 24.75
CA LEU A 49 8.53 2.33 23.97
C LEU A 49 7.70 3.58 24.27
N THR A 50 7.57 3.99 25.53
CA THR A 50 6.88 5.24 25.90
C THR A 50 7.61 6.46 25.32
N GLY A 51 8.94 6.48 25.36
CA GLY A 51 9.74 7.54 24.74
C GLY A 51 9.51 7.63 23.23
N LEU A 52 9.50 6.50 22.53
CA LEU A 52 9.23 6.42 21.09
C LEU A 52 7.78 6.83 20.75
N LEU A 53 6.79 6.48 21.58
CA LEU A 53 5.40 6.93 21.39
C LEU A 53 5.25 8.44 21.60
N CYS A 54 5.88 9.01 22.63
CA CYS A 54 5.90 10.46 22.85
C CYS A 54 6.57 11.20 21.68
N LEU A 55 7.71 10.68 21.18
CA LEU A 55 8.39 11.21 20.00
C LEU A 55 7.51 11.13 18.75
N GLN A 56 6.85 9.98 18.52
CA GLN A 56 5.93 9.77 17.40
C GLN A 56 4.72 10.72 17.45
N LEU A 57 4.15 10.97 18.63
CA LEU A 57 3.07 11.93 18.82
C LEU A 57 3.54 13.37 18.54
N MET A 58 4.73 13.76 19.02
CA MET A 58 5.33 15.06 18.73
C MET A 58 5.56 15.25 17.23
N LEU A 59 6.15 14.25 16.56
CA LEU A 59 6.37 14.25 15.11
C LEU A 59 5.05 14.28 14.33
N ALA A 60 4.00 13.61 14.80
CA ALA A 60 2.67 13.67 14.18
C ALA A 60 2.06 15.08 14.26
N VAL A 61 2.17 15.76 15.40
CA VAL A 61 1.71 17.16 15.55
C VAL A 61 2.51 18.11 14.65
N ILE A 62 3.84 17.96 14.61
CA ILE A 62 4.72 18.74 13.72
C ILE A 62 4.34 18.49 12.25
N ASN A 63 4.12 17.24 11.84
CA ASN A 63 3.72 16.89 10.47
C ASN A 63 2.35 17.50 10.10
N ILE A 64 1.36 17.46 10.99
CA ILE A 64 0.05 18.09 10.75
C ILE A 64 0.18 19.63 10.62
N ALA A 65 1.05 20.25 11.40
CA ALA A 65 1.35 21.68 11.29
C ALA A 65 2.05 22.02 9.96
N LEU A 66 3.06 21.24 9.55
CA LEU A 66 3.74 21.41 8.25
C LEU A 66 2.79 21.18 7.06
N GLU A 67 1.92 20.17 7.13
CA GLU A 67 0.91 19.92 6.09
C GLU A 67 -0.12 21.07 6.03
N SER A 68 -0.46 21.67 7.17
CA SER A 68 -1.32 22.87 7.26
C SER A 68 -0.64 24.11 6.68
N ALA A 69 0.67 24.30 6.91
CA ALA A 69 1.45 25.36 6.28
C ALA A 69 1.51 25.18 4.75
N LYS A 70 1.84 23.98 4.28
CA LYS A 70 1.83 23.60 2.86
C LYS A 70 0.44 23.85 2.23
N TRP A 71 -0.63 23.42 2.89
CA TRP A 71 -1.99 23.62 2.37
C TRP A 71 -2.38 25.11 2.35
N ARG A 72 -1.99 25.91 3.35
CA ARG A 72 -2.25 27.36 3.37
C ARG A 72 -1.53 28.09 2.24
N GLN A 73 -0.27 27.75 2.01
CA GLN A 73 0.55 28.34 0.95
C GLN A 73 -0.03 28.01 -0.44
N LEU A 74 -0.41 26.76 -0.67
CA LEU A 74 -1.10 26.32 -1.88
C LEU A 74 -2.45 27.04 -2.03
N SER A 75 -3.35 26.90 -1.05
CA SER A 75 -4.71 27.45 -1.13
C SER A 75 -4.72 28.96 -1.28
N GLY A 76 -3.72 29.67 -0.74
CA GLY A 76 -3.56 31.12 -0.82
C GLY A 76 -3.52 31.68 -2.25
N ALA A 77 -3.08 30.89 -3.24
CA ALA A 77 -3.13 31.24 -4.66
C ALA A 77 -4.56 31.24 -5.26
N ILE A 78 -5.57 30.81 -4.49
CA ILE A 78 -6.98 30.70 -4.92
C ILE A 78 -7.91 31.43 -3.93
N VAL A 79 -7.67 31.30 -2.63
CA VAL A 79 -8.50 31.85 -1.55
C VAL A 79 -7.67 32.06 -0.29
N HIS A 80 -7.73 33.26 0.28
CA HIS A 80 -7.12 33.55 1.57
C HIS A 80 -7.91 32.87 2.70
N GLN A 81 -7.22 32.20 3.62
CA GLN A 81 -7.82 31.45 4.73
C GLN A 81 -7.08 31.69 6.05
N SER A 82 -7.82 31.64 7.16
CA SER A 82 -7.27 31.61 8.51
C SER A 82 -6.65 30.24 8.83
N TRP A 83 -5.62 30.24 9.67
CA TRP A 83 -4.88 29.04 10.06
C TRP A 83 -5.79 27.91 10.56
N HIS A 84 -6.76 28.22 11.42
CA HIS A 84 -7.71 27.26 11.97
C HIS A 84 -8.58 26.58 10.90
N ASN A 85 -9.01 27.32 9.87
CA ASN A 85 -9.79 26.75 8.76
C ASN A 85 -8.93 25.82 7.89
N THR A 86 -7.69 26.19 7.63
CA THR A 86 -6.74 25.35 6.89
C THR A 86 -6.40 24.07 7.68
N LEU A 87 -6.13 24.19 8.98
CA LEU A 87 -5.88 23.05 9.88
C LEU A 87 -7.09 22.11 9.95
N TYR A 88 -8.31 22.66 10.04
CA TYR A 88 -9.55 21.88 9.99
C TYR A 88 -9.69 21.10 8.67
N GLN A 89 -9.38 21.72 7.52
CA GLN A 89 -9.37 21.04 6.22
C GLN A 89 -8.31 19.94 6.12
N VAL A 90 -7.13 20.14 6.72
CA VAL A 90 -6.09 19.10 6.81
C VAL A 90 -6.55 17.93 7.67
N VAL A 91 -7.03 18.17 8.89
CA VAL A 91 -7.53 17.12 9.78
C VAL A 91 -8.72 16.38 9.15
N LYS A 92 -9.65 17.07 8.49
CA LYS A 92 -10.75 16.42 7.75
C LYS A 92 -10.27 15.65 6.53
N GLY A 93 -9.27 16.16 5.82
CA GLY A 93 -8.59 15.45 4.74
C GLY A 93 -7.99 14.13 5.23
N ILE A 94 -7.20 14.17 6.31
CA ILE A 94 -6.55 13.01 6.94
C ILE A 94 -7.58 11.99 7.45
N GLN A 95 -8.63 12.43 8.16
CA GLN A 95 -9.74 11.57 8.61
C GLN A 95 -10.38 10.82 7.43
N THR A 96 -10.65 11.52 6.32
CA THR A 96 -11.24 10.91 5.12
C THR A 96 -10.23 10.02 4.39
N GLY A 97 -8.95 10.41 4.36
CA GLY A 97 -7.87 9.65 3.76
C GLY A 97 -7.65 8.29 4.43
N MET A 98 -7.81 8.20 5.74
CA MET A 98 -7.75 6.91 6.47
C MET A 98 -8.89 5.95 6.11
N ILE A 99 -10.09 6.48 5.84
CA ILE A 99 -11.29 5.66 5.53
C ILE A 99 -11.35 5.29 4.04
N THR A 100 -10.74 6.08 3.17
CA THR A 100 -10.80 5.89 1.71
C THR A 100 -9.67 5.04 1.15
N PRO A 101 -9.94 4.17 0.16
CA PRO A 101 -8.90 3.40 -0.51
C PRO A 101 -7.86 4.33 -1.15
N ALA A 102 -6.59 3.96 -1.04
CA ALA A 102 -5.44 4.73 -1.55
C ALA A 102 -5.39 6.21 -1.10
N ARG A 103 -5.99 6.55 0.07
CA ARG A 103 -6.14 7.91 0.60
C ARG A 103 -6.86 8.91 -0.34
N ALA A 104 -7.55 8.42 -1.37
CA ALA A 104 -8.12 9.26 -2.43
C ALA A 104 -9.18 10.28 -1.94
N GLY A 105 -9.73 10.11 -0.74
CA GLY A 105 -10.66 11.05 -0.11
C GLY A 105 -10.03 12.36 0.38
N GLU A 106 -8.71 12.40 0.61
CA GLU A 106 -8.06 13.60 1.16
C GLU A 106 -8.10 14.79 0.17
N PRO A 107 -7.70 14.67 -1.12
CA PRO A 107 -7.86 15.76 -2.08
C PRO A 107 -9.33 16.09 -2.37
N VAL A 108 -10.22 15.09 -2.33
CA VAL A 108 -11.66 15.27 -2.55
C VAL A 108 -12.27 16.14 -1.45
N VAL A 109 -11.99 15.86 -0.18
CA VAL A 109 -12.54 16.63 0.95
C VAL A 109 -11.90 18.00 1.08
N LYS A 110 -10.57 18.13 0.90
CA LYS A 110 -9.91 19.44 0.83
C LYS A 110 -10.50 20.29 -0.31
N GLY A 111 -10.77 19.71 -1.48
CA GLY A 111 -11.46 20.38 -2.58
C GLY A 111 -12.92 20.76 -2.28
N LEU A 112 -13.71 19.86 -1.68
CA LEU A 112 -15.13 20.09 -1.37
C LEU A 112 -15.38 21.18 -0.33
N LEU A 113 -14.45 21.34 0.62
CA LEU A 113 -14.50 22.36 1.68
C LEU A 113 -14.20 23.79 1.17
N LEU A 114 -13.73 23.96 -0.07
CA LEU A 114 -13.70 25.27 -0.73
C LEU A 114 -15.10 25.68 -1.25
N ARG A 115 -15.29 26.99 -1.39
CA ARG A 115 -16.49 27.61 -1.98
C ARG A 115 -16.77 27.01 -3.37
N SER A 116 -18.05 26.83 -3.71
CA SER A 116 -18.52 26.03 -4.87
C SER A 116 -17.74 26.22 -6.18
N GLY A 117 -17.51 27.46 -6.61
CA GLY A 117 -16.78 27.78 -7.86
C GLY A 117 -15.27 27.48 -7.85
N LEU A 118 -14.69 27.10 -6.71
CA LEU A 118 -13.26 26.85 -6.54
C LEU A 118 -12.92 25.37 -6.31
N ARG A 119 -13.92 24.51 -6.12
CA ARG A 119 -13.76 23.10 -5.69
C ARG A 119 -12.85 22.28 -6.60
N THR A 120 -13.01 22.39 -7.92
CA THR A 120 -12.18 21.67 -8.89
C THR A 120 -10.72 22.11 -8.85
N LYS A 121 -10.47 23.42 -8.67
CA LYS A 121 -9.11 23.96 -8.51
C LYS A 121 -8.49 23.48 -7.19
N GLY A 122 -9.25 23.49 -6.09
CA GLY A 122 -8.82 22.98 -4.78
C GLY A 122 -8.49 21.48 -4.80
N PHE A 123 -9.31 20.66 -5.47
CA PHE A 123 -9.04 19.23 -5.66
C PHE A 123 -7.71 19.00 -6.41
N LEU A 124 -7.53 19.64 -7.57
CA LEU A 124 -6.30 19.50 -8.37
C LEU A 124 -5.08 19.96 -7.58
N LEU A 125 -5.16 21.08 -6.88
CA LEU A 125 -4.06 21.62 -6.10
C LEU A 125 -3.69 20.74 -4.90
N SER A 126 -4.68 20.13 -4.25
CA SER A 126 -4.43 19.15 -3.17
C SER A 126 -3.85 17.84 -3.71
N ALA A 127 -4.22 17.41 -4.92
CA ALA A 127 -3.63 16.25 -5.57
C ALA A 127 -2.15 16.51 -5.92
N THR A 128 -1.82 17.67 -6.50
CA THR A 128 -0.42 18.10 -6.72
C THR A 128 0.37 18.18 -5.41
N GLY A 129 -0.24 18.73 -4.35
CA GLY A 129 0.37 18.78 -3.02
C GLY A 129 0.60 17.41 -2.36
N SER A 130 -0.10 16.36 -2.80
CA SER A 130 0.12 14.97 -2.41
C SER A 130 1.22 14.31 -3.25
N ILE A 131 1.25 14.55 -4.58
CA ILE A 131 2.32 14.07 -5.47
C ILE A 131 3.68 14.61 -5.02
N ILE A 132 3.80 15.91 -4.73
CA ILE A 132 5.04 16.52 -4.22
C ILE A 132 5.47 15.87 -2.90
N GLN A 133 4.53 15.59 -1.99
CA GLN A 133 4.83 14.91 -0.72
C GLN A 133 5.33 13.47 -0.94
N ASN A 134 4.75 12.72 -1.88
CA ASN A 134 5.21 11.38 -2.22
C ASN A 134 6.62 11.39 -2.85
N VAL A 135 6.96 12.39 -3.67
CA VAL A 135 8.33 12.57 -4.19
C VAL A 135 9.32 12.88 -3.07
N VAL A 136 8.99 13.77 -2.14
CA VAL A 136 9.84 14.06 -0.96
C VAL A 136 10.03 12.83 -0.08
N LEU A 137 8.97 12.05 0.17
CA LEU A 137 9.05 10.80 0.92
C LEU A 137 9.91 9.74 0.20
N MET A 138 9.80 9.62 -1.12
CA MET A 138 10.61 8.71 -1.93
C MET A 138 12.10 9.09 -1.89
N LEU A 139 12.43 10.38 -2.07
CA LEU A 139 13.81 10.87 -2.01
C LEU A 139 14.40 10.73 -0.60
N GLY A 140 13.63 11.03 0.46
CA GLY A 140 14.04 10.80 1.84
C GLY A 140 14.25 9.33 2.17
N GLY A 141 13.41 8.43 1.64
CA GLY A 141 13.58 6.98 1.78
C GLY A 141 14.84 6.46 1.07
N LEU A 142 15.08 6.91 -0.17
CA LEU A 142 16.30 6.56 -0.92
C LEU A 142 17.56 7.07 -0.21
N ALA A 143 17.57 8.32 0.24
CA ALA A 143 18.68 8.87 1.02
C ALA A 143 18.90 8.11 2.33
N GLY A 144 17.82 7.73 3.02
CA GLY A 144 17.87 6.90 4.21
C GLY A 144 18.53 5.54 3.95
N ILE A 145 18.11 4.82 2.90
CA ILE A 145 18.70 3.52 2.51
C ILE A 145 20.20 3.67 2.18
N ILE A 146 20.60 4.70 1.43
CA ILE A 146 22.00 4.94 1.08
C ILE A 146 22.82 5.25 2.34
N LEU A 147 22.33 6.12 3.22
CA LEU A 147 23.01 6.47 4.47
C LEU A 147 23.17 5.26 5.38
N THR A 148 22.11 4.46 5.59
CA THR A 148 22.20 3.29 6.47
C THR A 148 23.07 2.19 5.90
N GLN A 149 23.10 1.96 4.58
CA GLN A 149 24.06 1.03 3.95
C GLN A 149 25.52 1.41 4.24
N ASN A 150 25.87 2.70 4.13
CA ASN A 150 27.22 3.17 4.41
C ASN A 150 27.56 3.10 5.92
N LEU A 151 26.59 3.36 6.80
CA LEU A 151 26.78 3.24 8.26
C LEU A 151 26.91 1.78 8.72
N THR A 152 26.22 0.83 8.10
CA THR A 152 26.36 -0.61 8.42
C THR A 152 27.73 -1.20 8.07
N ALA A 153 28.59 -0.49 7.33
CA ALA A 153 29.98 -0.89 7.13
C ALA A 153 30.89 -0.57 8.35
N ALA A 154 30.39 0.18 9.34
CA ALA A 154 31.19 0.68 10.46
C ALA A 154 30.89 0.03 11.82
N ASP A 155 29.66 -0.43 12.09
CA ASP A 155 29.27 -0.85 13.45
C ASP A 155 28.21 -1.96 13.56
N ASN A 156 28.49 -2.96 14.41
CA ASN A 156 27.66 -4.17 14.63
C ASN A 156 26.52 -3.93 15.65
N THR A 157 25.66 -2.94 15.41
CA THR A 157 24.59 -2.57 16.36
C THR A 157 23.21 -3.11 15.98
N ILE A 158 22.26 -3.08 16.93
CA ILE A 158 20.89 -3.60 16.81
C ILE A 158 20.15 -3.07 15.56
N PHE A 159 20.44 -1.83 15.14
CA PHE A 159 19.87 -1.24 13.92
C PHE A 159 20.24 -1.99 12.64
N ALA A 160 21.46 -2.54 12.54
CA ALA A 160 21.90 -3.33 11.38
C ALA A 160 21.07 -4.62 11.21
N ASN A 161 20.74 -5.28 12.32
CA ASN A 161 19.91 -6.49 12.32
C ASN A 161 18.45 -6.20 11.95
N LEU A 162 17.89 -5.09 12.46
CA LEU A 162 16.54 -4.62 12.07
C LEU A 162 16.48 -4.24 10.58
N GLN A 163 17.49 -3.52 10.09
CA GLN A 163 17.63 -3.15 8.68
C GLN A 163 17.75 -4.38 7.78
N LYS A 164 18.59 -5.37 8.16
CA LYS A 164 18.73 -6.63 7.42
C LYS A 164 17.37 -7.35 7.32
N GLY A 165 16.65 -7.50 8.42
CA GLY A 165 15.31 -8.11 8.41
C GLY A 165 14.32 -7.38 7.49
N ILE A 166 14.25 -6.04 7.55
CA ILE A 166 13.38 -5.23 6.68
C ILE A 166 13.73 -5.41 5.20
N LEU A 167 15.01 -5.47 4.85
CA LEU A 167 15.47 -5.71 3.48
C LEU A 167 15.20 -7.14 3.01
N GLU A 168 15.44 -8.15 3.84
CA GLU A 168 15.15 -9.56 3.50
C GLU A 168 13.64 -9.79 3.30
N TYR A 169 12.77 -9.29 4.19
CA TYR A 169 11.31 -9.43 4.03
C TYR A 169 10.73 -8.66 2.84
N SER A 170 11.30 -7.50 2.48
CA SER A 170 10.89 -6.74 1.27
C SER A 170 11.40 -7.35 -0.04
N LEU A 171 12.56 -8.04 -0.03
CA LEU A 171 13.05 -8.80 -1.17
C LEU A 171 12.28 -10.13 -1.35
N ILE A 172 12.00 -10.85 -0.27
CA ILE A 172 11.19 -12.09 -0.32
C ILE A 172 9.79 -11.78 -0.88
N THR A 173 9.14 -10.69 -0.45
CA THR A 173 7.80 -10.32 -0.94
C THR A 173 7.77 -9.76 -2.37
N THR A 174 8.91 -9.41 -2.96
CA THR A 174 9.02 -9.00 -4.38
C THR A 174 9.49 -10.13 -5.31
N LEU A 175 10.23 -11.12 -4.79
CA LEU A 175 10.67 -12.30 -5.53
C LEU A 175 9.70 -13.50 -5.44
N GLN A 176 8.82 -13.54 -4.43
CA GLN A 176 7.67 -14.45 -4.38
C GLN A 176 6.56 -14.03 -5.36
N SER A 177 6.88 -14.03 -6.65
CA SER A 177 5.89 -14.32 -7.68
C SER A 177 5.17 -15.64 -7.33
N PRO A 178 3.85 -15.77 -7.56
CA PRO A 178 3.13 -16.98 -7.22
C PRO A 178 3.66 -18.13 -8.09
N SER A 179 4.38 -19.06 -7.46
CA SER A 179 4.82 -20.31 -8.08
C SER A 179 3.60 -21.19 -8.35
N TRP A 180 3.02 -21.01 -9.55
CA TRP A 180 2.04 -21.94 -10.10
C TRP A 180 2.60 -23.37 -10.00
N PRO A 181 1.84 -24.33 -9.43
CA PRO A 181 2.36 -25.67 -9.20
C PRO A 181 2.77 -26.32 -10.54
N SER A 182 3.95 -26.94 -10.54
CA SER A 182 4.62 -27.47 -11.74
C SER A 182 3.88 -28.60 -12.46
N SER A 183 2.69 -29.00 -11.99
CA SER A 183 1.81 -30.01 -12.57
C SER A 183 1.08 -29.55 -13.83
N CYS A 184 1.10 -28.26 -14.18
CA CYS A 184 0.35 -27.70 -15.32
C CYS A 184 1.18 -27.53 -16.62
N THR A 185 2.40 -28.04 -16.69
CA THR A 185 3.28 -27.89 -17.87
C THR A 185 3.27 -29.09 -18.83
N SER A 186 2.56 -30.17 -18.51
CA SER A 186 2.35 -31.35 -19.35
C SER A 186 1.30 -31.12 -20.45
N TRP A 187 1.55 -30.16 -21.35
CA TRP A 187 0.80 -30.06 -22.61
C TRP A 187 0.95 -31.37 -23.39
N PRO A 188 -0.16 -32.06 -23.73
CA PRO A 188 -0.09 -33.40 -24.32
C PRO A 188 0.49 -33.35 -25.74
N ALA A 189 1.24 -34.40 -26.09
CA ALA A 189 2.18 -34.39 -27.21
C ALA A 189 1.56 -34.15 -28.60
N TYR A 190 0.25 -34.39 -28.77
CA TYR A 190 -0.47 -34.26 -30.04
C TYR A 190 -0.54 -32.82 -30.59
N LEU A 191 -0.18 -31.80 -29.81
CA LEU A 191 -0.11 -30.39 -30.28
C LEU A 191 1.29 -29.94 -30.75
N ARG A 192 2.26 -30.86 -30.90
CA ARG A 192 3.65 -30.52 -31.26
C ARG A 192 4.07 -30.84 -32.71
N ALA A 193 3.10 -31.11 -33.60
CA ALA A 193 3.37 -31.38 -35.02
C ALA A 193 3.28 -30.09 -35.87
N GLY A 194 4.42 -29.63 -36.40
CA GLY A 194 4.46 -28.65 -37.48
C GLY A 194 4.16 -29.29 -38.85
N PRO A 195 3.78 -28.52 -39.88
CA PRO A 195 3.29 -29.08 -41.13
C PRO A 195 4.42 -29.50 -42.08
N SER A 196 4.58 -30.81 -42.29
CA SER A 196 5.34 -31.37 -43.42
C SER A 196 4.71 -32.66 -43.95
N SER A 197 4.34 -32.63 -45.23
CA SER A 197 4.01 -33.78 -46.11
C SER A 197 3.04 -34.88 -45.62
N GLY A 198 1.84 -34.89 -46.21
CA GLY A 198 1.29 -36.13 -46.78
C GLY A 198 0.17 -36.88 -46.03
N ASN A 199 -1.03 -36.79 -46.59
CA ASN A 199 -2.03 -37.85 -46.75
C ASN A 199 -2.73 -38.51 -45.52
N TYR A 200 -4.06 -38.47 -45.61
CA TYR A 200 -5.09 -39.31 -44.94
C TYR A 200 -5.26 -39.23 -43.41
N TRP A 201 -6.40 -38.67 -43.00
CA TRP A 201 -7.05 -38.96 -41.72
C TRP A 201 -7.82 -40.29 -41.80
N PRO A 202 -7.64 -41.22 -40.84
CA PRO A 202 -8.64 -42.21 -40.50
C PRO A 202 -9.47 -41.73 -39.28
N ILE A 203 -10.80 -41.69 -39.42
CA ILE A 203 -11.71 -41.44 -38.30
C ILE A 203 -11.99 -42.78 -37.61
N SER A 204 -11.37 -43.01 -36.45
CA SER A 204 -11.66 -44.18 -35.60
C SER A 204 -11.24 -43.95 -34.15
N GLY A 205 -12.19 -44.01 -33.22
CA GLY A 205 -11.95 -44.47 -31.85
C GLY A 205 -12.04 -46.01 -31.78
N PRO A 206 -12.41 -46.64 -30.64
CA PRO A 206 -12.73 -46.08 -29.31
C PRO A 206 -11.45 -46.19 -28.42
N LEU A 207 -11.39 -46.39 -27.09
CA LEU A 207 -12.32 -46.76 -26.01
C LEU A 207 -12.00 -45.98 -24.71
N VAL A 208 -12.97 -45.98 -23.79
CA VAL A 208 -12.77 -45.71 -22.35
C VAL A 208 -12.32 -47.01 -21.67
N ASN A 209 -11.45 -46.92 -20.66
CA ASN A 209 -11.38 -47.92 -19.60
C ASN A 209 -11.06 -47.27 -18.26
N TRP A 210 -11.69 -47.78 -17.20
CA TRP A 210 -11.50 -47.32 -15.82
C TRP A 210 -10.64 -48.34 -15.05
N ALA A 211 -9.72 -47.84 -14.22
CA ALA A 211 -9.03 -48.56 -13.16
C ALA A 211 -8.58 -47.53 -12.10
#